data_AF-A0AAD7ZAP7-F1
#
_entry.id   AF-A0AAD7ZAP7-F1
#
_cell.length_a   1.000
_cell.length_b   1.000
_cell.length_c   1.000
_cell.angle_alpha   90.00
_cell.angle_beta   90.00
_cell.angle_gamma   90.00
#
_symmetry.space_group_name_H-M   'P 1'
#
loop_
_entity.id
_entity.type
_entity.pdbx_description
1 polymer ?
#
loop_
_entity_poly.entity_id
_entity_poly.type
_entity_poly.pdbx_seq_one_letter_code
_entity_poly.pdbx_strand_id
1 'polypeptide(L)'
;CVNLNVFTRIFYKAALKNRVYLIFNTWRGCPAAVVRLWHTIDGPPLELCGEKQSSDKWQYLSEGNSMRISFVSADKSVGAQGFRAVWTEVTESTTCEQFRCKASNYCISNNLKCNRVNNCGHGDSSDEMSCIVEVPIDTFTLLGIALCVGAVLILGVCVWCHRKRRRRRRQLARLRRSTVGSSRRQLSTGGSSRRQHVCDELGERFASVDSV
;
A
#
# COMPACT_ATOMS: atom_id res chain seq x y z
N CYS A 1 27.39 -25.44 13.28
CA CYS A 1 26.68 -26.21 12.23
C CYS A 1 25.20 -26.23 12.58
N VAL A 2 24.32 -25.94 11.62
CA VAL A 2 22.86 -25.98 11.79
C VAL A 2 22.31 -27.01 10.82
N ASN A 3 21.44 -27.91 11.29
CA ASN A 3 20.76 -28.89 10.45
C ASN A 3 19.25 -28.72 10.59
N LEU A 4 18.56 -28.65 9.46
CA LEU A 4 17.11 -28.54 9.37
C LEU A 4 16.60 -29.68 8.49
N ASN A 5 15.67 -30.47 9.03
CA ASN A 5 14.92 -31.46 8.26
C ASN A 5 13.52 -30.91 8.03
N VAL A 6 13.14 -30.79 6.77
CA VAL A 6 11.82 -30.34 6.33
C VAL A 6 11.04 -31.58 5.92
N PHE A 7 9.89 -31.79 6.54
CA PHE A 7 8.96 -32.86 6.18
C PHE A 7 7.63 -32.26 5.73
N THR A 8 7.08 -32.80 4.66
CA THR A 8 5.74 -32.51 4.15
C THR A 8 4.83 -33.72 4.35
N ARG A 9 3.53 -33.53 4.12
CA ARG A 9 2.57 -34.64 4.16
C ARG A 9 2.91 -35.64 3.07
N ILE A 10 2.44 -36.87 3.27
CA ILE A 10 2.58 -37.94 2.28
C ILE A 10 1.91 -37.47 0.98
N PHE A 11 2.58 -37.71 -0.16
CA PHE A 11 2.23 -37.25 -1.52
C PHE A 11 2.44 -35.76 -1.83
N TYR A 12 2.95 -34.97 -0.88
CA TYR A 12 3.34 -33.59 -1.12
C TYR A 12 4.85 -33.47 -1.22
N LYS A 13 5.29 -32.52 -2.05
CA LYS A 13 6.69 -32.13 -2.21
C LYS A 13 6.93 -30.80 -1.49
N ALA A 14 8.16 -30.59 -1.03
CA ALA A 14 8.62 -29.31 -0.53
C ALA A 14 9.25 -28.51 -1.68
N ALA A 15 8.66 -27.36 -2.00
CA ALA A 15 9.25 -26.37 -2.89
C ALA A 15 10.03 -25.35 -2.05
N LEU A 16 11.36 -25.44 -2.07
CA LEU A 16 12.25 -24.53 -1.39
C LEU A 16 12.55 -23.32 -2.26
N LYS A 17 12.22 -22.13 -1.75
CA LYS A 17 12.69 -20.85 -2.27
C LYS A 17 13.65 -20.25 -1.27
N ASN A 18 14.78 -19.79 -1.76
CA ASN A 18 15.78 -19.18 -0.91
C ASN A 18 16.02 -17.73 -1.36
N ARG A 19 16.29 -16.88 -0.38
CA ARG A 19 17.10 -15.69 -0.61
C ARG A 19 18.40 -15.93 0.15
N VAL A 20 19.42 -16.34 -0.57
CA VAL A 20 20.78 -16.45 -0.01
C VAL A 20 21.34 -15.04 0.05
N TYR A 21 21.78 -14.62 1.24
CA TYR A 21 22.31 -13.29 1.46
C TYR A 21 23.79 -13.40 1.82
N LEU A 22 24.64 -13.20 0.83
CA LEU A 22 26.10 -13.09 0.98
C LEU A 22 26.73 -14.31 1.68
N ILE A 23 26.98 -15.38 0.94
CA ILE A 23 27.92 -16.42 1.36
C ILE A 23 29.21 -16.19 0.57
N PHE A 24 30.37 -16.05 1.21
CA PHE A 24 31.63 -15.85 0.46
C PHE A 24 31.90 -17.05 -0.46
N ASN A 25 32.09 -16.79 -1.75
CA ASN A 25 32.49 -17.81 -2.73
C ASN A 25 33.92 -17.54 -3.19
N THR A 26 34.67 -18.60 -3.44
CA THR A 26 35.99 -18.56 -4.06
C THR A 26 36.02 -19.50 -5.25
N TRP A 27 36.96 -19.32 -6.17
CA TRP A 27 37.17 -20.24 -7.29
C TRP A 27 37.52 -21.68 -6.86
N ARG A 28 37.76 -21.91 -5.56
CA ARG A 28 38.04 -23.21 -4.94
C ARG A 28 36.87 -23.78 -4.12
N GLY A 29 35.65 -23.25 -4.30
CA GLY A 29 34.45 -23.67 -3.60
C GLY A 29 34.05 -22.73 -2.45
N CYS A 30 33.41 -23.29 -1.43
CA CYS A 30 32.77 -22.57 -0.33
C CYS A 30 33.58 -22.66 0.99
N PRO A 31 34.75 -22.00 1.12
CA PRO A 31 35.65 -22.20 2.28
C PRO A 31 35.18 -21.52 3.57
N ALA A 32 34.36 -20.47 3.46
CA ALA A 32 33.90 -19.70 4.62
C ALA A 32 32.59 -20.26 5.19
N ALA A 33 31.58 -20.40 4.33
CA ALA A 33 30.31 -21.00 4.71
C ALA A 33 29.67 -21.69 3.51
N VAL A 34 28.88 -22.73 3.78
CA VAL A 34 28.21 -23.56 2.77
C VAL A 34 26.85 -23.99 3.27
N VAL A 35 25.84 -23.88 2.40
CA VAL A 35 24.52 -24.48 2.58
C VAL A 35 24.46 -25.75 1.73
N ARG A 36 24.26 -26.89 2.36
CA ARG A 36 24.05 -28.18 1.70
C ARG A 36 22.57 -28.52 1.67
N LEU A 37 22.05 -28.80 0.49
CA LEU A 37 20.64 -29.13 0.26
C LEU A 37 20.52 -30.55 -0.28
N TRP A 38 19.81 -31.40 0.44
CA TRP A 38 19.37 -32.72 -0.05
C TRP A 38 17.91 -32.58 -0.47
N HIS A 39 17.68 -32.53 -1.79
CA HIS A 39 16.34 -32.53 -2.39
C HIS A 39 15.86 -33.94 -2.77
N THR A 40 16.79 -34.89 -2.81
CA THR A 40 16.56 -36.32 -2.97
C THR A 40 16.94 -37.03 -1.67
N ILE A 41 16.37 -38.20 -1.41
CA ILE A 41 16.63 -38.95 -0.17
C ILE A 41 18.03 -39.57 -0.20
N ASP A 42 18.41 -40.14 -1.34
CA ASP A 42 19.63 -40.94 -1.48
C ASP A 42 20.73 -40.25 -2.31
N GLY A 43 20.47 -39.04 -2.84
CA GLY A 43 21.44 -38.33 -3.68
C GLY A 43 22.42 -37.46 -2.91
N PRO A 44 23.50 -37.01 -3.58
CA PRO A 44 24.45 -36.09 -3.00
C PRO A 44 23.82 -34.72 -2.73
N PRO A 45 24.28 -33.99 -1.70
CA PRO A 45 23.80 -32.63 -1.47
C PRO A 45 24.26 -31.67 -2.56
N LEU A 46 23.40 -30.73 -2.90
CA LEU A 46 23.80 -29.54 -3.63
C LEU A 46 24.49 -28.56 -2.68
N GLU A 47 25.71 -28.13 -3.02
CA GLU A 47 26.44 -27.12 -2.25
C GLU A 47 26.15 -25.71 -2.78
N LEU A 48 25.64 -24.85 -1.91
CA LEU A 48 25.23 -23.50 -2.22
C LEU A 48 26.08 -22.53 -1.40
N CYS A 49 26.80 -21.66 -2.11
CA CYS A 49 27.49 -20.50 -1.58
C CYS A 49 27.53 -19.40 -2.64
N GLY A 50 28.09 -18.24 -2.29
CA GLY A 50 28.04 -17.05 -3.12
C GLY A 50 26.90 -16.12 -2.75
N GLU A 51 27.02 -14.89 -3.23
CA GLU A 51 25.88 -14.02 -3.42
C GLU A 51 25.22 -14.41 -4.74
N LYS A 52 23.96 -14.85 -4.67
CA LYS A 52 23.11 -15.00 -5.86
C LYS A 52 22.42 -13.67 -6.08
N GLN A 53 22.41 -13.16 -7.31
CA GLN A 53 21.77 -11.87 -7.57
C GLN A 53 20.27 -11.96 -7.27
N SER A 54 19.65 -10.83 -6.93
CA SER A 54 18.19 -10.73 -6.75
C SER A 54 17.40 -11.14 -8.00
N SER A 55 18.04 -11.08 -9.18
CA SER A 55 17.54 -11.56 -10.46
C SER A 55 17.66 -13.07 -10.65
N ASP A 56 18.60 -13.72 -9.95
CA ASP A 56 18.78 -15.17 -9.96
C ASP A 56 17.67 -15.79 -9.12
N LYS A 57 16.53 -15.99 -9.78
CA LYS A 57 15.39 -16.65 -9.18
C LYS A 57 15.56 -18.16 -9.34
N TRP A 58 16.02 -18.83 -8.30
CA TRP A 58 16.11 -20.29 -8.27
C TRP A 58 15.15 -20.87 -7.25
N GLN A 59 14.66 -22.08 -7.55
CA GLN A 59 13.83 -22.87 -6.67
C GLN A 59 14.33 -24.31 -6.71
N TYR A 60 14.23 -25.02 -5.60
CA TYR A 60 14.54 -26.43 -5.53
C TYR A 60 13.29 -27.19 -5.09
N LEU A 61 12.95 -28.25 -5.79
CA LEU A 61 11.81 -29.10 -5.48
C LEU A 61 12.32 -30.44 -4.95
N SER A 62 11.72 -30.93 -3.88
CA SER A 62 12.00 -32.27 -3.38
C SER A 62 11.44 -33.35 -4.32
N GLU A 63 12.12 -34.49 -4.39
CA GLU A 63 11.59 -35.66 -5.11
C GLU A 63 10.46 -36.33 -4.31
N GLY A 64 10.62 -36.42 -2.99
CA GLY A 64 9.66 -37.00 -2.06
C GLY A 64 9.04 -35.96 -1.13
N ASN A 65 8.65 -36.41 0.07
CA ASN A 65 8.04 -35.58 1.12
C ASN A 65 9.05 -35.06 2.17
N SER A 66 10.33 -35.04 1.82
CA SER A 66 11.43 -34.71 2.73
C SER A 66 12.48 -33.90 1.99
N MET A 67 13.04 -32.90 2.68
CA MET A 67 14.28 -32.24 2.30
C MET A 67 15.14 -32.05 3.53
N ARG A 68 16.47 -32.14 3.35
CA ARG A 68 17.42 -31.78 4.40
C ARG A 68 18.21 -30.55 3.98
N ILE A 69 18.46 -29.67 4.94
CA ILE A 69 19.29 -28.48 4.79
C ILE A 69 20.34 -28.51 5.89
N SER A 70 21.60 -28.33 5.55
CA SER A 70 22.70 -28.20 6.51
C SER A 70 23.49 -26.93 6.21
N PHE A 71 23.77 -26.15 7.24
CA PHE A 71 24.57 -24.96 7.14
C PHE A 71 25.82 -25.09 8.00
N VAL A 72 26.97 -24.96 7.35
CA VAL A 72 28.29 -24.99 7.97
C VAL A 72 28.97 -23.67 7.69
N SER A 73 29.55 -23.07 8.73
CA SER A 73 30.32 -21.82 8.66
C SER A 73 31.59 -22.00 9.47
N ALA A 74 32.69 -21.38 9.05
CA ALA A 74 33.94 -21.38 9.79
C ALA A 74 33.89 -20.42 11.00
N ASP A 75 34.64 -20.74 12.04
CA ASP A 75 34.59 -20.06 13.35
C ASP A 75 35.02 -18.58 13.32
N LYS A 76 35.73 -18.14 12.27
CA LYS A 76 36.21 -16.76 12.07
C LYS A 76 35.51 -16.02 10.93
N SER A 77 34.37 -16.53 10.47
CA SER A 77 33.61 -15.91 9.40
C SER A 77 32.86 -14.68 9.95
N VAL A 78 33.31 -13.48 9.60
CA VAL A 78 32.66 -12.21 9.98
C VAL A 78 32.15 -11.48 8.75
N GLY A 79 30.91 -10.98 8.80
CA GLY A 79 30.36 -10.04 7.80
C GLY A 79 29.30 -10.59 6.83
N ALA A 80 28.93 -11.87 6.88
CA ALA A 80 27.87 -12.44 6.05
C ALA A 80 26.47 -12.31 6.69
N GLN A 81 25.44 -11.97 5.90
CA GLN A 81 24.05 -11.88 6.39
C GLN A 81 23.40 -13.25 6.60
N GLY A 82 23.95 -14.31 5.99
CA GLY A 82 23.48 -15.69 6.13
C GLY A 82 22.53 -16.11 5.01
N PHE A 83 21.50 -16.90 5.33
CA PHE A 83 20.52 -17.33 4.34
C PHE A 83 19.12 -17.36 4.96
N ARG A 84 18.11 -17.09 4.13
CA ARG A 84 16.70 -17.21 4.52
C ARG A 84 15.99 -18.15 3.56
N ALA A 85 15.80 -19.38 4.02
CA ALA A 85 15.02 -20.39 3.33
C ALA A 85 13.54 -20.29 3.70
N VAL A 86 12.68 -20.35 2.68
CA VAL A 86 11.23 -20.46 2.82
C VAL A 86 10.79 -21.65 1.98
N TRP A 87 10.03 -22.57 2.58
CA TRP A 87 9.51 -23.72 1.85
C TRP A 87 7.99 -23.69 1.82
N THR A 88 7.45 -24.21 0.73
CA THR A 88 6.01 -24.36 0.50
C THR A 88 5.72 -25.83 0.23
N GLU A 89 4.67 -26.35 0.85
CA GLU A 89 4.15 -27.67 0.53
C GLU A 89 3.32 -27.59 -0.77
N VAL A 90 3.73 -28.33 -1.79
CA VAL A 90 3.13 -28.33 -3.14
C VAL A 90 2.79 -29.76 -3.58
N THR A 91 1.77 -29.91 -4.41
CA THR A 91 1.50 -31.16 -5.14
C THR A 91 1.22 -30.88 -6.62
N GLU A 92 1.63 -31.82 -7.48
CA GLU A 92 1.46 -31.78 -8.94
C GLU A 92 0.26 -32.65 -9.39
N SER A 93 -0.60 -33.04 -8.46
CA SER A 93 -1.78 -33.86 -8.76
C SER A 93 -2.78 -33.14 -9.67
N THR A 94 -3.43 -33.89 -10.56
CA THR A 94 -4.47 -33.38 -11.46
C THR A 94 -5.71 -32.90 -10.69
N THR A 95 -5.98 -33.53 -9.55
CA THR A 95 -7.05 -33.18 -8.60
C THR A 95 -6.51 -32.20 -7.55
N CYS A 96 -6.71 -30.90 -7.78
CA CYS A 96 -6.42 -29.86 -6.77
C CYS A 96 -7.73 -29.36 -6.16
N GLU A 97 -8.01 -29.79 -4.93
CA GLU A 97 -9.20 -29.34 -4.17
C GLU A 97 -9.01 -27.94 -3.55
N GLN A 98 -7.75 -27.47 -3.48
CA GLN A 98 -7.35 -26.22 -2.85
C GLN A 98 -7.06 -25.16 -3.91
N PHE A 99 -5.96 -24.40 -3.77
CA PHE A 99 -5.59 -23.37 -4.72
C PHE A 99 -4.60 -23.91 -5.76
N ARG A 100 -4.97 -23.78 -7.03
CA ARG A 100 -4.08 -24.10 -8.16
C ARG A 100 -3.45 -22.84 -8.72
N CYS A 101 -2.12 -22.82 -8.72
CA CYS A 101 -1.30 -21.77 -9.32
C CYS A 101 -1.50 -21.71 -10.83
N LYS A 102 -1.53 -20.51 -11.41
CA LYS A 102 -1.94 -20.32 -12.83
C LYS A 102 -0.85 -20.70 -13.82
N ALA A 103 0.41 -20.39 -13.52
CA ALA A 103 1.52 -20.61 -14.43
C ALA A 103 2.28 -21.90 -14.12
N SER A 104 2.51 -22.19 -12.83
CA SER A 104 3.26 -23.40 -12.41
C SER A 104 2.40 -24.66 -12.30
N ASN A 105 1.07 -24.52 -12.27
CA ASN A 105 0.12 -25.61 -12.01
C ASN A 105 0.30 -26.33 -10.65
N TYR A 106 1.10 -25.78 -9.74
CA TYR A 106 1.21 -26.32 -8.40
C TYR A 106 -0.10 -26.16 -7.63
N CYS A 107 -0.44 -27.19 -6.86
CA CYS A 107 -1.53 -27.14 -5.92
C CYS A 107 -0.99 -26.86 -4.51
N ILE A 108 -1.49 -25.79 -3.90
CA ILE A 108 -1.12 -25.33 -2.56
C ILE A 108 -2.37 -25.15 -1.70
N SER A 109 -2.21 -25.11 -0.38
CA SER A 109 -3.32 -24.84 0.54
C SER A 109 -3.90 -23.43 0.34
N ASN A 110 -5.22 -23.27 0.48
CA ASN A 110 -5.87 -21.96 0.43
C ASN A 110 -5.36 -20.97 1.49
N ASN A 111 -4.83 -21.46 2.62
CA ASN A 111 -4.27 -20.63 3.69
C ASN A 111 -2.95 -19.96 3.31
N LEU A 112 -2.34 -20.39 2.20
CA LEU A 112 -1.08 -19.82 1.68
C LEU A 112 -1.34 -18.70 0.67
N LYS A 113 -2.59 -18.39 0.36
CA LYS A 113 -2.94 -17.23 -0.44
C LYS A 113 -2.77 -15.95 0.39
N CYS A 114 -2.29 -14.89 -0.23
CA CYS A 114 -2.20 -13.56 0.37
C CYS A 114 -1.39 -13.50 1.67
N ASN A 115 -0.37 -14.38 1.79
CA ASN A 115 0.49 -14.44 2.96
C ASN A 115 1.80 -13.65 2.78
N ARG A 116 1.90 -12.84 1.70
CA ARG A 116 3.06 -12.03 1.31
C ARG A 116 4.28 -12.86 0.89
N VAL A 117 4.09 -14.16 0.66
CA VAL A 117 5.11 -15.07 0.15
C VAL A 117 4.60 -15.64 -1.15
N ASN A 118 5.39 -15.55 -2.23
CA ASN A 118 5.01 -16.25 -3.46
C ASN A 118 5.24 -17.74 -3.24
N ASN A 119 4.17 -18.52 -3.04
CA ASN A 119 4.19 -19.95 -2.80
C ASN A 119 4.08 -20.74 -4.11
N CYS A 120 3.57 -20.12 -5.17
CA CYS A 120 3.31 -20.75 -6.46
C CYS A 120 4.55 -21.12 -7.30
N GLY A 121 5.75 -21.16 -6.73
CA GLY A 121 6.96 -21.46 -7.50
C GLY A 121 7.52 -20.27 -8.28
N HIS A 122 8.57 -20.50 -9.05
CA HIS A 122 9.32 -19.47 -9.76
C HIS A 122 8.45 -18.85 -10.85
N GLY A 123 8.46 -17.51 -10.92
CA GLY A 123 7.76 -16.78 -11.98
C GLY A 123 6.24 -16.75 -11.82
N ASP A 124 5.71 -17.39 -10.77
CA ASP A 124 4.28 -17.41 -10.47
C ASP A 124 4.03 -16.80 -9.09
N SER A 125 3.27 -15.71 -9.07
CA SER A 125 2.79 -15.01 -7.88
C SER A 125 1.26 -14.98 -7.84
N SER A 126 0.60 -15.93 -8.52
CA SER A 126 -0.86 -15.97 -8.64
C SER A 126 -1.57 -16.07 -7.28
N ASP A 127 -0.91 -16.64 -6.28
CA ASP A 127 -1.40 -16.73 -4.90
C ASP A 127 -1.45 -15.37 -4.17
N GLU A 128 -0.68 -14.38 -4.65
CA GLU A 128 -0.58 -13.04 -4.04
C GLU A 128 -1.20 -11.93 -4.90
N MET A 129 -1.52 -12.19 -6.18
CA MET A 129 -2.03 -11.17 -7.10
C MET A 129 -3.54 -10.89 -6.95
N SER A 130 -4.32 -11.87 -6.49
CA SER A 130 -5.79 -11.77 -6.41
C SER A 130 -6.27 -11.78 -4.97
N CYS A 131 -5.64 -10.95 -4.15
CA CYS A 131 -6.07 -10.73 -2.78
C CYS A 131 -7.27 -9.80 -2.78
N ILE A 132 -8.46 -10.40 -2.71
CA ILE A 132 -9.65 -9.67 -2.31
C ILE A 132 -9.33 -9.23 -0.88
N VAL A 133 -8.96 -7.97 -0.72
CA VAL A 133 -9.01 -7.34 0.58
C VAL A 133 -10.49 -7.27 0.90
N GLU A 134 -11.02 -8.32 1.50
CA GLU A 134 -12.23 -8.18 2.29
C GLU A 134 -11.84 -7.25 3.42
N VAL A 135 -11.91 -5.94 3.16
CA VAL A 135 -11.82 -4.94 4.20
C VAL A 135 -13.04 -5.24 5.05
N PRO A 136 -12.89 -5.75 6.29
CA PRO A 136 -14.03 -5.84 7.17
C PRO A 136 -14.54 -4.40 7.27
N ILE A 137 -15.77 -4.17 6.78
CA ILE A 137 -16.38 -2.85 6.88
C ILE A 137 -16.71 -2.66 8.36
N ASP A 138 -15.76 -2.09 9.11
CA ASP A 138 -16.00 -1.74 10.49
C ASP A 138 -17.16 -0.74 10.56
N THR A 139 -18.06 -0.95 11.53
CA THR A 139 -19.24 -0.11 11.76
C THR A 139 -18.87 1.37 11.91
N PHE A 140 -17.68 1.65 12.48
CA PHE A 140 -17.11 2.99 12.61
C PHE A 140 -16.80 3.64 11.27
N THR A 141 -16.32 2.88 10.28
CA THR A 141 -16.01 3.38 8.93
C THR A 141 -17.29 3.75 8.19
N LEU A 142 -18.36 2.98 8.38
CA LEU A 142 -19.68 3.21 7.78
C LEU A 142 -20.36 4.45 8.39
N LEU A 143 -20.26 4.62 9.72
CA LEU A 143 -20.70 5.83 10.43
C LEU A 143 -19.91 7.07 9.98
N GLY A 144 -18.59 6.95 9.80
CA GLY A 144 -17.73 8.03 9.31
C GLY A 144 -18.14 8.52 7.93
N ILE A 145 -18.37 7.60 6.98
CA ILE A 145 -18.82 7.95 5.62
C ILE A 145 -20.20 8.63 5.65
N ALA A 146 -21.14 8.14 6.47
CA ALA A 146 -22.47 8.73 6.59
C ALA A 146 -22.43 10.19 7.11
N LEU A 147 -21.61 10.46 8.12
CA LEU A 147 -21.43 11.82 8.66
C LEU A 147 -20.80 12.76 7.64
N CYS A 148 -19.79 12.31 6.91
CA CYS A 148 -19.14 13.10 5.86
C CYS A 148 -20.10 13.47 4.73
N VAL A 149 -20.87 12.50 4.22
CA VAL A 149 -21.87 12.75 3.18
C VAL A 149 -22.97 13.69 3.69
N GLY A 150 -23.45 13.49 4.92
CA GLY A 150 -24.43 14.38 5.55
C GLY A 150 -23.93 15.82 5.68
N ALA A 151 -22.70 16.02 6.14
CA ALA A 151 -22.09 17.34 6.26
C ALA A 151 -21.95 18.05 4.89
N VAL A 152 -21.52 17.33 3.85
CA VAL A 152 -21.40 17.88 2.50
C VAL A 152 -22.76 18.31 1.93
N LEU A 153 -23.81 17.52 2.16
CA LEU A 153 -25.17 17.88 1.73
C LEU A 153 -25.68 19.12 2.47
N ILE A 154 -25.47 19.19 3.80
CA ILE A 154 -25.86 20.36 4.60
C ILE A 154 -25.13 21.62 4.13
N LEU A 155 -23.81 21.55 3.94
CA LEU A 155 -23.01 22.67 3.43
C LEU A 155 -23.46 23.09 2.02
N GLY A 156 -23.76 22.13 1.15
CA GLY A 156 -24.31 22.39 -0.19
C GLY A 156 -25.64 23.15 -0.13
N VAL A 157 -26.55 22.74 0.74
CA VAL A 157 -27.84 23.43 0.97
C VAL A 157 -27.62 24.83 1.56
N CYS A 158 -26.73 24.98 2.54
CA CYS A 158 -26.38 26.27 3.13
C CYS A 158 -25.84 27.24 2.08
N VAL A 159 -24.91 26.80 1.23
CA VAL A 159 -24.35 27.59 0.13
C VAL A 159 -25.43 27.94 -0.89
N TRP A 160 -26.30 26.99 -1.26
CA TRP A 160 -27.41 27.24 -2.18
C TRP A 160 -28.40 28.27 -1.63
N CYS A 161 -28.80 28.13 -0.36
CA CYS A 161 -29.64 29.08 0.36
C CYS A 161 -29.00 30.47 0.44
N HIS A 162 -27.70 30.55 0.72
CA HIS A 162 -26.97 31.80 0.78
C HIS A 162 -26.87 32.47 -0.61
N ARG A 163 -26.61 31.70 -1.67
CA ARG A 163 -26.61 32.20 -3.05
C ARG A 163 -28.00 32.69 -3.47
N LYS A 164 -29.07 31.97 -3.13
CA LYS A 164 -30.45 32.35 -3.44
C LYS A 164 -30.88 33.61 -2.67
N ARG A 165 -30.56 33.71 -1.37
CA ARG A 165 -30.80 34.93 -0.56
C ARG A 165 -29.98 36.11 -1.08
N ARG A 166 -28.71 35.92 -1.45
CA ARG A 166 -27.87 36.98 -2.02
C ARG A 166 -28.42 37.45 -3.38
N ARG A 167 -28.92 36.54 -4.22
CA ARG A 167 -29.63 36.89 -5.47
C ARG A 167 -30.88 37.72 -5.19
N ARG A 168 -31.74 37.31 -4.25
CA ARG A 168 -32.95 38.08 -3.85
C ARG A 168 -32.60 39.46 -3.28
N ARG A 169 -31.59 39.58 -2.40
CA ARG A 169 -31.12 40.87 -1.86
C ARG A 169 -30.62 41.81 -2.97
N ARG A 170 -29.91 41.29 -3.98
CA ARG A 170 -29.48 42.07 -5.16
C ARG A 170 -30.67 42.56 -6.00
N GLN A 171 -31.74 41.79 -6.12
CA GLN A 171 -32.97 42.21 -6.82
C GLN A 171 -33.72 43.32 -6.06
N LEU A 172 -33.89 43.18 -4.74
CA LEU A 172 -34.50 44.21 -3.89
C LEU A 172 -33.68 45.52 -3.85
N ALA A 173 -32.34 45.43 -3.83
CA ALA A 173 -31.48 46.62 -3.90
C ALA A 173 -31.58 47.36 -5.25
N ARG A 174 -31.79 46.64 -6.36
CA ARG A 174 -32.04 47.26 -7.68
C ARG A 174 -33.39 47.99 -7.73
N LEU A 175 -34.44 47.41 -7.15
CA LEU A 175 -35.78 48.02 -7.06
C LEU A 175 -35.80 49.28 -6.18
N ARG A 176 -35.03 49.30 -5.08
CA ARG A 176 -34.82 50.51 -4.26
C ARG A 176 -34.07 51.62 -5.02
N ARG A 177 -33.14 51.27 -5.91
CA ARG A 177 -32.39 52.25 -6.71
C ARG A 177 -33.25 52.91 -7.79
N SER A 178 -34.21 52.17 -8.38
CA SER A 178 -35.15 52.74 -9.35
C SER A 178 -36.21 53.64 -8.70
N THR A 179 -36.63 53.35 -7.46
CA THR A 179 -37.57 54.21 -6.71
C THR A 179 -36.92 55.52 -6.27
N VAL A 180 -35.64 55.50 -5.86
CA VAL A 180 -34.89 56.74 -5.55
C VAL A 180 -34.55 57.55 -6.81
N GLY A 181 -34.31 56.88 -7.95
CA GLY A 181 -34.09 57.55 -9.24
C GLY A 181 -35.32 58.27 -9.82
N SER A 182 -36.53 57.84 -9.44
CA SER A 182 -37.78 58.44 -9.91
C SER A 182 -38.24 59.64 -9.08
N SER A 183 -37.73 59.82 -7.86
CA SER A 183 -38.13 60.92 -6.96
C SER A 183 -37.30 62.20 -7.13
N ARG A 184 -36.32 62.23 -8.07
CA ARG A 184 -35.48 63.42 -8.36
C ARG A 184 -35.87 64.17 -9.64
N ARG A 185 -37.09 63.97 -10.16
CA ARG A 185 -37.63 64.77 -11.27
C ARG A 185 -38.92 65.49 -10.86
N GLN A 186 -38.81 66.44 -9.93
CA GLN A 186 -39.61 67.68 -9.88
C GLN A 186 -39.22 68.45 -8.61
N LEU A 187 -38.34 69.45 -8.72
CA LEU A 187 -38.57 70.84 -8.27
C LEU A 187 -37.29 71.68 -8.50
N SER A 188 -37.35 72.47 -9.59
CA SER A 188 -36.82 73.82 -9.83
C SER A 188 -35.43 74.29 -9.34
N THR A 189 -34.72 74.88 -10.31
CA THR A 189 -34.04 76.19 -10.28
C THR A 189 -32.81 76.42 -9.39
N GLY A 190 -31.72 76.80 -10.06
CA GLY A 190 -30.83 77.87 -9.60
C GLY A 190 -29.47 77.46 -9.04
N GLY A 191 -28.41 77.87 -9.74
CA GLY A 191 -27.19 78.34 -9.07
C GLY A 191 -26.04 77.35 -8.85
N SER A 192 -25.07 77.41 -9.76
CA SER A 192 -23.63 77.51 -9.51
C SER A 192 -22.89 76.51 -8.59
N SER A 193 -22.05 75.70 -9.23
CA SER A 193 -20.61 75.53 -8.94
C SER A 193 -20.13 75.30 -7.50
N ARG A 194 -19.52 74.13 -7.22
CA ARG A 194 -18.04 73.98 -7.09
C ARG A 194 -17.66 72.58 -6.54
N ARG A 195 -16.57 72.04 -7.09
CA ARG A 195 -15.90 70.75 -6.86
C ARG A 195 -15.28 70.58 -5.46
N GLN A 196 -15.13 69.32 -5.02
CA GLN A 196 -13.91 68.61 -4.53
C GLN A 196 -14.36 67.40 -3.67
N HIS A 197 -14.06 66.12 -3.92
CA HIS A 197 -12.83 65.37 -4.25
C HIS A 197 -11.70 65.56 -3.24
N VAL A 198 -11.65 64.70 -2.21
CA VAL A 198 -10.42 64.21 -1.53
C VAL A 198 -10.74 62.81 -0.95
N CYS A 199 -9.92 61.81 -1.26
CA CYS A 199 -9.95 60.45 -0.69
C CYS A 199 -9.00 60.35 0.51
N ASP A 200 -9.22 59.32 1.34
CA ASP A 200 -8.37 58.60 2.31
C ASP A 200 -6.94 59.11 2.58
N GLU A 201 -6.50 59.09 3.86
CA GLU A 201 -5.50 58.13 4.39
C GLU A 201 -5.13 58.42 5.87
N LEU A 202 -4.50 57.42 6.52
CA LEU A 202 -3.77 57.37 7.80
C LEU A 202 -4.60 57.01 9.05
N GLY A 203 -4.30 55.94 9.78
CA GLY A 203 -3.17 55.01 9.71
C GLY A 203 -3.30 53.98 10.83
N GLU A 204 -2.72 52.81 10.59
CA GLU A 204 -2.57 51.72 11.56
C GLU A 204 -1.98 52.19 12.90
N ARG A 205 -2.45 51.60 14.01
CA ARG A 205 -1.56 51.10 15.07
C ARG A 205 -2.27 50.10 15.99
N PHE A 206 -1.79 48.86 15.87
CA PHE A 206 -1.66 47.77 16.83
C PHE A 206 -2.20 47.94 18.27
N ALA A 207 -3.03 46.95 18.63
CA ALA A 207 -2.99 46.09 19.82
C ALA A 207 -2.65 46.69 21.20
N SER A 208 -3.56 46.45 22.17
CA SER A 208 -3.20 45.76 23.41
C SER A 208 -4.43 45.16 24.07
N VAL A 209 -4.30 43.90 24.45
CA VAL A 209 -5.19 43.14 25.33
C VAL A 209 -4.96 43.62 26.77
N ASP A 210 -6.02 43.57 27.61
CA ASP A 210 -6.08 42.91 28.94
C ASP A 210 -6.90 43.65 30.02
N SER A 211 -7.54 42.80 30.85
CA SER A 211 -8.02 43.04 32.23
C SER A 211 -9.34 43.82 32.37
N VAL A 212 -10.39 43.41 33.10
CA VAL A 212 -10.60 42.43 34.20
C VAL A 212 -12.02 41.88 34.07
#